data_AF-A0A377ZEA7-F1
#
_entry.id   AF-A0A377ZEA7-F1
#
_cell.length_a   1.000
_cell.length_b   1.000
_cell.length_c   1.000
_cell.angle_alpha   90.00
_cell.angle_beta   90.00
_cell.angle_gamma   90.00
#
_symmetry.space_group_name_H-M   'P 1'
#
loop_
_entity.id
_entity.type
_entity.pdbx_description
1 polymer ?
#
loop_
_entity_poly.entity_id
_entity_poly.type
_entity_poly.pdbx_seq_one_letter_code
_entity_poly.pdbx_strand_id
1 'polypeptide(L)'
;MAIRVDIDNWRWAGVPFYLRTGKRLPTKCSEVVVYFKTPELNLFKETWQELPQNKLTIRLQPDEGVDIQVLNKVPASIINITCRSLNWI
;
A
#
# COMPACT_ATOMS: atom_id res chain seq x y z
N MET A 1 3.29 -4.93 -20.38
CA MET A 1 4.57 -5.47 -19.90
C MET A 1 4.59 -5.38 -18.38
N ALA A 2 5.04 -6.44 -17.72
CA ALA A 2 5.28 -6.44 -16.29
C ALA A 2 6.67 -7.05 -16.06
N ILE A 3 7.48 -6.42 -15.21
CA ILE A 3 8.82 -6.88 -14.87
C ILE A 3 8.92 -6.87 -13.36
N ARG A 4 9.54 -7.91 -12.81
CA ARG A 4 10.03 -7.93 -11.44
C ARG A 4 11.53 -7.67 -11.48
N VAL A 5 11.99 -6.73 -10.64
CA VAL A 5 13.41 -6.38 -10.47
C VAL A 5 13.72 -6.46 -9.00
N ASP A 6 14.87 -7.02 -8.66
CA ASP A 6 15.40 -7.01 -7.30
C ASP A 6 16.64 -6.09 -7.28
N ILE A 7 16.73 -5.22 -6.27
CA ILE A 7 17.83 -4.26 -6.13
C ILE A 7 18.85 -4.85 -5.18
N ASP A 8 20.05 -5.13 -5.69
CA ASP A 8 21.14 -5.69 -4.89
C ASP A 8 21.87 -4.59 -4.10
N ASN A 9 21.21 -4.11 -3.05
CA ASN A 9 21.77 -3.17 -2.09
C ASN A 9 21.21 -3.47 -0.70
N TRP A 10 21.98 -3.19 0.35
CA TRP A 10 21.63 -3.49 1.75
C TRP A 10 20.26 -2.94 2.16
N ARG A 11 19.89 -1.75 1.66
CA ARG A 11 18.60 -1.10 2.00
C ARG A 11 17.39 -1.85 1.41
N TRP A 12 17.56 -2.49 0.26
CA TRP A 12 16.48 -3.12 -0.50
C TRP A 12 16.64 -4.64 -0.63
N ALA A 13 17.55 -5.22 0.15
CA ALA A 13 17.79 -6.65 0.18
C ALA A 13 16.47 -7.39 0.51
N GLY A 14 16.04 -8.24 -0.42
CA GLY A 14 14.80 -9.02 -0.29
C GLY A 14 13.50 -8.27 -0.55
N VAL A 15 13.55 -7.04 -1.10
CA VAL A 15 12.36 -6.26 -1.47
C VAL A 15 12.17 -6.28 -3.00
N PRO A 16 11.15 -6.96 -3.54
CA PRO A 16 10.91 -7.01 -4.98
C PRO A 16 10.24 -5.73 -5.49
N PHE A 17 10.75 -5.18 -6.59
CA PHE A 17 10.15 -4.05 -7.30
C PHE A 17 9.39 -4.57 -8.52
N TYR A 18 8.12 -4.18 -8.65
CA TYR A 18 7.30 -4.51 -9.80
C TYR A 18 7.09 -3.27 -10.67
N LEU A 19 7.50 -3.36 -11.93
CA LEU A 19 7.24 -2.33 -12.93
C LEU A 19 6.19 -2.85 -13.92
N ARG A 20 5.06 -2.15 -14.01
CA ARG A 20 3.99 -2.46 -14.97
C ARG A 20 3.79 -1.29 -15.92
N THR A 21 3.90 -1.55 -17.21
CA THR A 21 3.66 -0.56 -18.27
C THR A 21 2.76 -1.14 -19.35
N GLY A 22 1.94 -0.32 -20.00
CA GLY A 22 1.06 -0.76 -21.07
C GLY A 22 0.54 0.39 -21.90
N LYS A 23 0.21 0.12 -23.16
CA LYS A 23 -0.54 1.02 -24.06
C LYS A 23 -1.94 0.45 -24.27
N ARG A 24 -2.91 1.30 -24.62
CA ARG A 24 -4.34 0.93 -24.79
C ARG A 24 -4.95 0.27 -23.54
N LEU A 25 -4.55 0.75 -22.37
CA LEU A 25 -5.20 0.41 -21.10
C LEU A 25 -6.48 1.25 -20.93
N PRO A 26 -7.48 0.77 -20.16
CA PRO A 26 -8.75 1.47 -19.99
C PRO A 26 -8.60 2.86 -19.34
N THR A 27 -7.56 3.05 -18.54
CA THR A 27 -7.27 4.29 -17.81
C THR A 27 -5.82 4.68 -18.01
N LYS A 28 -5.57 5.97 -18.26
CA LYS A 28 -4.22 6.55 -18.18
C LYS A 28 -3.91 6.72 -16.69
N CYS A 29 -2.89 6.03 -16.19
CA CYS A 29 -2.43 6.18 -14.82
C CYS A 29 -0.90 6.13 -14.75
N SER A 30 -0.33 6.97 -13.90
CA SER A 30 1.06 6.90 -13.48
C SER A 30 1.07 6.94 -11.97
N GLU A 31 1.31 5.82 -11.33
CA GLU A 31 1.28 5.69 -9.87
C GLU A 31 2.44 4.84 -9.37
N VAL A 32 2.90 5.16 -8.16
CA VAL A 32 3.87 4.38 -7.40
C VAL A 32 3.16 3.87 -6.16
N VAL A 33 3.13 2.54 -6.00
CA VAL A 33 2.48 1.89 -4.87
C VAL A 33 3.54 1.21 -4.02
N VAL A 34 3.61 1.59 -2.75
CA VAL A 34 4.47 0.97 -1.75
C VAL A 34 3.60 0.16 -0.79
N TYR A 35 3.85 -1.15 -0.74
CA TYR A 35 3.24 -2.05 0.23
C TYR A 35 4.18 -2.21 1.42
N PHE A 36 3.69 -1.88 2.61
CA PHE A 36 4.44 -2.08 3.84
C PHE A 36 4.26 -3.52 4.34
N LYS A 37 5.26 -4.03 5.05
CA LYS A 37 5.18 -5.33 5.71
C LYS A 37 4.08 -5.30 6.77
N THR A 38 3.32 -6.39 6.85
CA THR A 38 2.43 -6.61 7.99
C THR A 38 3.27 -6.79 9.25
N PRO A 39 2.80 -6.30 10.40
CA PRO A 39 3.46 -6.58 11.67
C PRO A 39 3.41 -8.08 11.97
N GLU A 40 4.50 -8.63 12.49
CA GLU A 40 4.65 -10.06 12.81
C GLU A 40 3.65 -10.51 13.89
N LEU A 41 3.30 -9.61 14.81
CA LEU A 41 2.33 -9.84 15.86
C LEU A 41 1.01 -9.16 15.53
N ASN A 42 -0.01 -9.95 15.17
CA ASN A 42 -1.38 -9.48 15.08
C ASN A 42 -2.02 -9.46 16.47
N LEU A 43 -2.13 -8.27 17.07
CA LEU A 43 -2.82 -8.05 18.35
C LEU A 43 -4.35 -7.96 18.21
N PHE A 44 -4.86 -7.88 16.96
CA PHE A 44 -6.27 -7.68 16.64
C PHE A 44 -6.90 -8.89 15.96
N LYS A 45 -6.40 -10.11 16.27
CA LYS A 45 -6.87 -11.38 15.68
C LYS A 45 -8.37 -11.61 15.82
N GLU A 46 -8.98 -11.06 16.86
CA GLU A 46 -10.43 -11.17 17.10
C GLU A 46 -11.25 -10.36 16.10
N THR A 47 -10.69 -9.27 15.56
CA THR A 47 -11.37 -8.40 14.58
C THR A 47 -10.92 -8.72 13.15
N TRP A 48 -9.65 -9.07 12.96
CA TRP A 48 -9.04 -9.36 11.66
C TRP A 48 -8.14 -10.59 11.77
N GLN A 49 -8.51 -11.66 11.07
CA GLN A 49 -7.69 -12.89 11.03
C GLN A 49 -6.33 -12.63 10.40
N GLU A 50 -6.30 -11.82 9.34
CA GLU A 50 -5.10 -11.27 8.71
C GLU A 50 -5.18 -9.74 8.64
N LEU A 51 -4.13 -9.06 9.08
CA LEU A 51 -4.07 -7.60 9.01
C LEU A 51 -3.80 -7.17 7.56
N PRO A 52 -4.59 -6.23 6.99
CA PRO A 52 -4.26 -5.67 5.70
C PRO A 52 -2.91 -4.94 5.77
N GLN A 53 -2.15 -5.02 4.68
CA GLN A 53 -0.90 -4.27 4.53
C GLN A 53 -1.20 -2.78 4.45
N ASN A 54 -0.41 -1.97 5.17
CA ASN A 54 -0.44 -0.52 4.92
C ASN A 54 0.05 -0.27 3.49
N LYS A 55 -0.56 0.71 2.83
CA LYS A 55 -0.30 1.02 1.42
C LYS A 55 -0.11 2.52 1.26
N LEU A 56 1.02 2.93 0.68
CA LEU A 56 1.23 4.31 0.24
C LEU A 56 1.11 4.33 -1.28
N THR A 57 0.15 5.10 -1.79
CA THR A 57 -0.08 5.30 -3.22
C THR A 57 0.26 6.74 -3.57
N ILE A 58 1.28 6.93 -4.39
CA ILE A 58 1.66 8.24 -4.91
C ILE A 58 1.18 8.28 -6.35
N ARG A 59 0.23 9.17 -6.65
CA ARG A 59 -0.31 9.38 -7.99
C ARG A 59 0.37 10.57 -8.62
N LEU A 60 0.94 10.35 -9.81
CA LEU A 60 1.68 11.36 -10.58
C LEU A 60 0.81 11.99 -11.68
N GLN A 61 -0.04 11.20 -12.34
CA GLN A 61 -0.94 11.64 -13.42
C GLN A 61 -2.10 10.64 -13.56
N PRO A 62 -3.31 11.07 -13.97
CA PRO A 62 -3.71 12.45 -14.31
C PRO A 62 -4.05 13.32 -13.09
N ASP A 63 -4.43 12.71 -11.97
CA ASP A 63 -4.75 13.41 -10.72
C ASP A 63 -3.60 13.24 -9.74
N GLU A 64 -2.83 14.31 -9.52
CA GLU A 64 -1.74 14.31 -8.55
C GLU A 64 -2.29 14.15 -7.13
N GLY A 65 -1.66 13.32 -6.33
CA GLY A 65 -2.05 13.16 -4.93
C GLY A 65 -1.31 12.04 -4.23
N VAL A 66 -1.42 12.04 -2.92
CA VAL A 66 -0.86 11.00 -2.07
C VAL A 66 -1.96 10.38 -1.23
N ASP A 67 -2.14 9.07 -1.36
CA ASP A 67 -3.06 8.29 -0.53
C ASP A 67 -2.26 7.37 0.39
N ILE A 68 -2.56 7.45 1.68
CA ILE A 68 -2.01 6.55 2.70
C ILE A 68 -3.15 5.71 3.26
N GLN A 69 -3.10 4.41 3.02
CA GLN A 69 -4.00 3.43 3.62
C GLN A 69 -3.34 2.83 4.84
N VAL A 70 -3.91 3.12 6.00
CA VAL A 70 -3.42 2.64 7.29
C VAL A 70 -4.56 2.09 8.12
N LEU A 71 -4.21 1.12 8.95
CA LEU A 71 -5.07 0.65 10.01
C LEU A 71 -5.18 1.73 11.09
N ASN A 72 -6.40 2.21 11.34
CA ASN A 72 -6.68 3.16 12.39
C ASN A 72 -7.73 2.59 13.37
N LYS A 73 -7.63 2.99 14.63
CA LYS A 73 -8.65 2.67 15.63
C LYS A 73 -9.96 3.36 15.26
N VAL A 74 -11.06 2.63 15.36
CA VAL A 74 -12.40 3.21 15.19
C VAL A 74 -12.69 4.11 16.39
N PRO A 75 -12.94 5.42 16.19
CA PRO A 75 -13.39 6.27 17.28
C PRO A 75 -14.72 5.74 17.82
N ALA A 76 -14.84 5.61 19.14
CA ALA A 76 -15.95 5.01 19.90
C ALA A 76 -15.94 3.48 20.13
N SER A 77 -15.00 2.71 19.55
CA SER A 77 -14.81 1.29 19.90
C SER A 77 -13.56 1.08 20.76
N ILE A 78 -13.61 0.13 21.69
CA ILE A 78 -12.49 -0.14 22.61
C ILE A 78 -11.33 -0.84 21.88
N ILE A 79 -11.63 -1.86 21.06
CA ILE A 79 -10.65 -2.75 20.40
C ILE A 79 -11.00 -3.02 18.92
N ASN A 80 -11.60 -2.05 18.21
CA ASN A 80 -11.84 -2.22 16.76
C ASN A 80 -10.91 -1.33 15.95
N ILE A 81 -10.32 -1.92 14.90
CA ILE A 81 -9.51 -1.23 13.89
C ILE A 81 -10.17 -1.33 12.53
N THR A 82 -10.01 -0.28 11.72
CA THR A 82 -10.52 -0.18 10.36
C THR A 82 -9.43 0.34 9.43
N CYS A 83 -9.37 -0.18 8.21
CA CYS A 83 -8.47 0.35 7.18
C CYS A 83 -9.05 1.66 6.65
N ARG A 84 -8.34 2.78 6.83
CA ARG A 84 -8.73 4.07 6.27
C ARG A 84 -7.69 4.56 5.27
N SER A 85 -8.21 5.08 4.16
CA SER A 85 -7.47 5.88 3.18
C SER A 85 -7.46 7.33 3.64
N LEU A 86 -6.26 7.89 3.77
CA LEU A 86 -5.98 9.30 4.04
C LEU A 86 -5.46 9.90 2.74
N ASN A 87 -6.33 10.63 2.05
CA ASN A 87 -5.99 11.31 0.81
C ASN A 87 -5.49 12.72 1.13
N TRP A 88 -4.34 13.06 0.57
CA TRP A 88 -3.76 14.40 0.59
C TRP A 88 -3.71 14.89 -0.84
N ILE A 89 -4.56 15.88 -1.11
CA ILE A 89 -4.69 16.66 -2.35
C ILE A 89 -4.91 18.10 -1.91
#